data_AF-A0A9E3GP96-F1
#
_entry.id   AF-A0A9E3GP96-F1
#
_cell.length_a   1.000
_cell.length_b   1.000
_cell.length_c   1.000
_cell.angle_alpha   90.00
_cell.angle_beta   90.00
_cell.angle_gamma   90.00
#
_symmetry.space_group_name_H-M   'P 1'
#
loop_
_entity.id
_entity.type
_entity.pdbx_description
1 polymer ?
#
loop_
_entity_poly.entity_id
_entity_poly.type
_entity_poly.pdbx_seq_one_letter_code
_entity_poly.pdbx_strand_id
1 'polypeptide(L)'
;MALRDVAGVRPTPFVLVVVGYAVVAILARLVTGGEIYPFFTWDLFSRIPAERLRPTMYLEGVGAQPFAATVPLFESRYSRGNEINGSELTAALVVALREDADEQARLIQALRRQHLPSEATWAVVWERYDPLERVQGVPPETFEAGRFGPADAPVPHDHRLDRGDGVVVGPDGRWQLTAAPTGAVTSVTPWGDGDLRLSGWAGDPKTGALPERLVLFSGTRPIAYLGVGANGAVAVEATGNPDLERAGFTRVVPAEHLPAELGTLAVVALYPDGTARELAPAAP
;
A
#
# COMPACT_ATOMS: atom_id res chain seq x y z
N MET A 1 24.05 -49.55 -14.62
CA MET A 1 22.72 -49.09 -14.18
C MET A 1 22.47 -47.77 -14.92
N ALA A 2 21.78 -47.85 -16.05
CA ALA A 2 21.68 -46.78 -17.04
C ALA A 2 20.49 -45.86 -16.73
N LEU A 3 20.73 -44.55 -16.73
CA LEU A 3 19.71 -43.50 -16.76
C LEU A 3 18.93 -43.62 -18.08
N ARG A 4 17.66 -44.02 -17.96
CA ARG A 4 16.71 -44.07 -19.08
C ARG A 4 16.24 -42.66 -19.42
N ASP A 5 16.22 -42.41 -20.72
CA ASP A 5 15.66 -41.26 -21.41
C ASP A 5 14.27 -40.84 -20.88
N VAL A 6 14.17 -39.61 -20.41
CA VAL A 6 12.90 -38.86 -20.36
C VAL A 6 12.84 -38.01 -21.62
N ALA A 7 12.71 -38.67 -22.77
CA ALA A 7 12.50 -38.03 -24.06
C ALA A 7 11.00 -38.06 -24.39
N GLY A 8 10.34 -36.90 -24.49
CA GLY A 8 9.01 -36.86 -25.12
C GLY A 8 8.13 -35.65 -24.84
N VAL A 9 8.39 -34.83 -23.83
CA VAL A 9 7.58 -33.62 -23.60
C VAL A 9 8.23 -32.47 -24.34
N ARG A 10 7.76 -32.16 -25.55
CA ARG A 10 8.08 -30.88 -26.18
C ARG A 10 7.46 -29.79 -25.29
N PRO A 11 8.25 -28.88 -24.71
CA PRO A 11 7.68 -27.80 -23.93
C PRO A 11 6.73 -27.03 -24.85
N THR A 12 5.48 -26.89 -24.41
CA THR A 12 4.52 -26.07 -25.15
C THR A 12 5.07 -24.64 -25.24
N PRO A 13 4.75 -23.88 -26.30
CA PRO A 13 5.23 -22.52 -26.47
C PRO A 13 4.98 -21.64 -25.22
N PHE A 14 3.91 -21.92 -24.49
CA PHE A 14 3.62 -21.30 -23.19
C PHE A 14 4.73 -21.50 -22.14
N VAL A 15 5.26 -22.73 -21.99
CA VAL A 15 6.33 -23.03 -21.02
C VAL A 15 7.61 -22.29 -21.39
N LEU A 16 7.93 -22.19 -22.69
CA LEU A 16 9.09 -21.43 -23.16
C LEU A 16 8.93 -19.93 -22.89
N VAL A 17 7.72 -19.38 -23.05
CA VAL A 17 7.43 -17.97 -22.73
C VAL A 17 7.56 -17.71 -21.23
N VAL A 18 7.02 -18.58 -20.37
CA VAL A 18 7.09 -18.42 -18.91
C VAL A 18 8.53 -18.55 -18.41
N VAL A 19 9.30 -19.52 -18.92
CA VAL A 19 10.71 -19.68 -18.55
C VAL A 19 11.54 -18.51 -19.07
N GLY A 20 11.29 -18.06 -20.31
CA GLY A 20 11.92 -16.86 -20.86
C GLY A 20 11.62 -15.62 -20.02
N TYR A 21 10.36 -15.44 -19.60
CA TYR A 21 9.94 -14.36 -18.71
C TYR A 21 10.67 -14.41 -17.36
N ALA A 22 10.72 -15.58 -16.72
CA ALA A 22 11.40 -15.75 -15.44
C ALA A 22 12.89 -15.42 -15.55
N VAL A 23 13.55 -15.86 -16.61
CA VAL A 23 14.98 -15.58 -16.86
C VAL A 23 15.22 -14.09 -17.08
N VAL A 24 14.38 -13.42 -17.88
CA VAL A 24 14.48 -11.98 -18.15
C VAL A 24 14.18 -11.16 -16.88
N ALA A 25 13.19 -11.54 -16.08
CA ALA A 25 12.88 -10.88 -14.81
C ALA A 25 14.01 -11.04 -13.78
N ILE A 26 14.62 -12.24 -13.72
CA ILE A 26 15.79 -12.50 -12.86
C ILE A 26 17.00 -11.69 -13.34
N LEU A 27 17.28 -11.66 -14.64
CA LEU A 27 18.39 -10.86 -15.19
C LEU A 27 18.18 -9.36 -14.99
N ALA A 28 16.97 -8.84 -15.21
CA ALA A 28 16.64 -7.45 -14.93
C ALA A 28 16.92 -7.12 -13.45
N ARG A 29 16.43 -7.96 -12.53
CA ARG A 29 16.66 -7.80 -11.08
C ARG A 29 18.15 -7.80 -10.70
N LEU A 30 18.97 -8.62 -11.36
CA LEU A 30 20.41 -8.70 -11.10
C LEU A 30 21.19 -7.49 -11.67
N VAL A 31 20.71 -6.88 -12.75
CA VAL A 31 21.41 -5.78 -13.44
C VAL A 31 20.98 -4.41 -12.93
N THR A 32 19.68 -4.20 -12.65
CA THR A 32 19.15 -2.87 -12.30
C THR A 32 19.12 -2.58 -10.81
N GLY A 33 19.29 -3.59 -9.95
CA GLY A 33 19.22 -3.43 -8.49
C GLY A 33 17.86 -2.91 -7.96
N GLY A 34 16.85 -2.81 -8.81
CA GLY A 34 15.61 -2.07 -8.53
C GLY A 34 14.41 -2.60 -9.31
N GLU A 35 13.23 -2.28 -8.79
CA GLU A 35 11.87 -2.63 -9.20
C GLU A 35 11.71 -3.16 -10.65
N ILE A 36 11.11 -4.35 -10.79
CA ILE A 36 10.87 -4.98 -12.10
C ILE A 36 9.60 -4.37 -12.71
N TYR A 37 9.77 -3.53 -13.72
CA TYR A 37 8.66 -3.06 -14.57
C TYR A 37 8.56 -3.97 -15.80
N PRO A 38 7.44 -4.68 -16.05
CA PRO A 38 7.30 -5.50 -17.26
C PRO A 38 7.23 -4.62 -18.51
N PHE A 39 8.28 -4.66 -19.34
CA PHE A 39 8.53 -3.73 -20.47
C PHE A 39 7.78 -4.04 -21.77
N PHE A 40 6.97 -5.11 -21.85
CA PHE A 40 6.42 -5.58 -23.14
C PHE A 40 5.01 -5.10 -23.50
N THR A 41 4.49 -4.08 -22.82
CA THR A 41 3.18 -3.52 -23.14
C THR A 41 3.27 -2.00 -23.11
N TRP A 42 3.63 -1.42 -24.26
CA TRP A 42 3.56 0.04 -24.47
C TRP A 42 2.14 0.58 -24.20
N ASP A 43 1.11 -0.24 -24.43
CA ASP A 43 -0.30 0.06 -24.10
C ASP A 43 -0.63 0.02 -22.58
N LEU A 44 0.26 -0.54 -21.75
CA LEU A 44 0.16 -0.42 -20.30
C LEU A 44 0.78 0.90 -19.82
N PHE A 45 1.84 1.40 -20.47
CA PHE A 45 2.44 2.69 -20.11
C PHE A 45 1.50 3.88 -20.35
N SER A 46 0.63 3.83 -21.36
CA SER A 46 -0.42 4.84 -21.56
C SER A 46 -1.51 4.82 -20.47
N ARG A 47 -1.59 3.74 -19.67
CA ARG A 47 -2.54 3.57 -18.55
C ARG A 47 -1.87 3.66 -17.18
N ILE A 48 -0.55 3.71 -17.11
CA ILE A 48 0.16 3.97 -15.85
C ILE A 48 -0.14 5.43 -15.48
N PRO A 49 -0.67 5.70 -14.28
CA PRO A 49 -0.84 7.07 -13.83
C PRO A 49 0.48 7.82 -13.98
N ALA A 50 0.44 8.98 -14.65
CA ALA A 50 1.62 9.82 -14.87
C ALA A 50 2.32 10.21 -13.55
N GLU A 51 1.63 10.08 -12.43
CA GLU A 51 2.14 10.43 -11.12
C GLU A 51 1.65 9.41 -10.08
N ARG A 52 2.58 8.82 -9.34
CA ARG A 52 2.32 7.92 -8.21
C ARG A 52 2.64 8.60 -6.90
N LEU A 53 1.86 8.27 -5.87
CA LEU A 53 2.11 8.68 -4.51
C LEU A 53 2.15 7.46 -3.59
N ARG A 54 3.28 7.20 -2.94
CA ARG A 54 3.51 6.01 -2.11
C ARG A 54 4.09 6.40 -0.76
N PRO A 55 3.56 5.88 0.37
CA PRO A 55 4.21 6.05 1.64
C PRO A 55 5.35 5.00 1.76
N THR A 56 6.54 5.48 2.08
CA THR A 56 7.75 4.67 2.23
C THR A 56 8.41 4.97 3.57
N MET A 57 8.86 3.93 4.26
CA MET A 57 9.70 4.06 5.44
C MET A 57 11.17 3.99 5.04
N TYR A 58 11.94 4.99 5.44
CA TYR A 58 13.39 5.06 5.23
C TYR A 58 14.12 4.84 6.54
N LEU A 59 15.15 4.00 6.52
CA LEU A 59 16.15 3.95 7.58
C LEU A 59 17.25 4.97 7.27
N GLU A 60 17.58 5.79 8.26
CA GLU A 60 18.64 6.79 8.16
C GLU A 60 19.94 6.33 8.86
N GLY A 61 19.82 5.43 9.83
CA GLY A 61 20.98 4.91 10.57
C GLY A 61 20.57 3.92 11.66
N VAL A 62 21.58 3.27 12.26
CA VAL A 62 21.41 2.39 13.42
C VAL A 62 22.50 2.70 14.44
N GLY A 63 22.09 3.02 15.67
CA GLY A 63 23.00 3.44 16.73
C GLY A 63 23.68 4.76 16.37
N ALA A 64 25.00 4.84 16.59
CA ALA A 64 25.80 6.01 16.24
C ALA A 64 26.25 6.05 14.77
N GLN A 65 25.82 5.08 13.94
CA GLN A 65 26.24 4.97 12.54
C GLN A 65 25.12 5.43 11.60
N PRO A 66 25.14 6.68 11.11
CA PRO A 66 24.27 7.09 10.01
C PRO A 66 24.65 6.33 8.73
N PHE A 67 23.67 6.03 7.91
CA PHE A 67 23.91 5.50 6.57
C PHE A 67 24.39 6.63 5.65
N ALA A 68 25.22 6.27 4.66
CA ALA A 68 25.72 7.22 3.67
C ALA A 68 24.60 7.77 2.77
N ALA A 69 23.51 7.00 2.60
CA ALA A 69 22.27 7.40 1.97
C ALA A 69 21.11 6.77 2.76
N THR A 70 19.95 7.43 2.76
CA THR A 70 18.73 6.85 3.30
C THR A 70 18.36 5.60 2.51
N VAL A 71 17.97 4.53 3.20
CA VAL A 71 17.66 3.24 2.58
C VAL A 71 16.21 2.90 2.87
N PRO A 72 15.38 2.61 1.86
CA PRO A 72 14.04 2.11 2.11
C PRO A 72 14.08 0.88 3.02
N LEU A 73 13.24 0.83 4.05
CA LEU A 73 13.26 -0.25 5.05
C LEU A 73 13.19 -1.62 4.37
N PHE A 74 12.34 -1.76 3.35
CA PHE A 74 12.14 -3.00 2.60
C PHE A 74 13.36 -3.45 1.79
N GLU A 75 14.25 -2.52 1.41
CA GLU A 75 15.52 -2.80 0.72
C GLU A 75 16.66 -3.03 1.72
N SER A 76 16.47 -2.65 2.97
CA SER A 76 17.48 -2.82 4.01
C SER A 76 17.64 -4.28 4.40
N ARG A 77 18.87 -4.66 4.75
CA ARG A 77 19.17 -5.97 5.38
C ARG A 77 18.46 -6.22 6.72
N TYR A 78 17.78 -5.20 7.25
CA TYR A 78 17.05 -5.26 8.52
C TYR A 78 15.58 -5.65 8.33
N SER A 79 15.06 -5.62 7.10
CA SER A 79 13.78 -6.24 6.73
C SER A 79 13.93 -7.77 6.69
N ARG A 80 14.01 -8.41 7.86
CA ARG A 80 14.09 -9.87 7.97
C ARG A 80 12.69 -10.46 8.08
N GLY A 81 12.17 -11.00 6.98
CA GLY A 81 11.32 -12.19 6.95
C GLY A 81 9.98 -12.19 7.70
N ASN A 82 9.52 -11.05 8.23
CA ASN A 82 8.21 -10.98 8.89
C ASN A 82 7.10 -10.77 7.86
N GLU A 83 6.03 -11.56 7.98
CA GLU A 83 4.90 -11.68 7.05
C GLU A 83 4.11 -10.37 6.84
N ILE A 84 4.26 -9.39 7.73
CA ILE A 84 3.62 -8.09 7.56
C ILE A 84 4.43 -7.28 6.56
N ASN A 85 3.81 -7.04 5.41
CA ASN A 85 4.37 -6.26 4.32
C ASN A 85 4.68 -4.85 4.84
N GLY A 86 5.96 -4.44 4.80
CA GLY A 86 6.38 -3.14 5.34
C GLY A 86 5.60 -1.96 4.76
N SER A 87 5.03 -2.10 3.56
CA SER A 87 4.10 -1.13 2.97
C SER A 87 2.77 -1.00 3.72
N GLU A 88 2.18 -2.10 4.21
CA GLU A 88 0.92 -2.10 4.98
C GLU A 88 1.11 -1.39 6.33
N LEU A 89 2.21 -1.68 7.03
CA LEU A 89 2.55 -0.99 8.29
C LEU A 89 2.88 0.48 8.06
N THR A 90 3.58 0.80 6.98
CA THR A 90 3.89 2.20 6.63
C THR A 90 2.60 2.96 6.33
N ALA A 91 1.68 2.36 5.56
CA ALA A 91 0.38 2.95 5.30
C ALA A 91 -0.45 3.14 6.58
N ALA A 92 -0.52 2.13 7.44
CA ALA A 92 -1.22 2.22 8.73
C ALA A 92 -0.62 3.31 9.63
N LEU A 93 0.70 3.44 9.68
CA LEU A 93 1.36 4.49 10.46
C LEU A 93 1.08 5.88 9.89
N VAL A 94 1.05 6.04 8.57
CA VAL A 94 0.68 7.31 7.94
C VAL A 94 -0.75 7.73 8.28
N VAL A 95 -1.69 6.77 8.35
CA VAL A 95 -3.06 7.05 8.81
C VAL A 95 -3.04 7.46 10.29
N ALA A 96 -2.37 6.69 11.15
CA ALA A 96 -2.30 6.98 12.59
C ALA A 96 -1.67 8.35 12.89
N LEU A 97 -0.65 8.76 12.14
CA LEU A 97 0.01 10.07 12.27
C LEU A 97 -0.95 11.25 12.08
N ARG A 98 -2.09 11.05 11.41
CA ARG A 98 -3.09 12.10 11.15
C ARG A 98 -4.18 12.16 12.22
N GLU A 99 -4.52 11.01 12.79
CA GLU A 99 -5.79 10.86 13.51
C GLU A 99 -5.62 10.60 15.02
N ASP A 100 -4.63 9.80 15.45
CA ASP A 100 -4.60 9.22 16.81
C ASP A 100 -3.16 9.06 17.36
N ALA A 101 -2.83 9.87 18.37
CA ALA A 101 -1.50 9.90 18.99
C ALA A 101 -1.18 8.66 19.84
N ASP A 102 -2.19 8.07 20.51
CA ASP A 102 -2.00 6.87 21.31
C ASP A 102 -1.74 5.67 20.39
N GLU A 103 -2.46 5.61 19.27
CA GLU A 103 -2.26 4.58 18.27
C GLU A 103 -0.94 4.75 17.50
N GLN A 104 -0.56 5.98 17.18
CA GLN A 104 0.78 6.28 16.67
C GLN A 104 1.84 5.69 17.60
N ALA A 105 1.74 5.91 18.92
CA ALA A 105 2.67 5.34 19.89
C ALA A 105 2.65 3.81 19.88
N ARG A 106 1.48 3.17 19.77
CA ARG A 106 1.34 1.71 19.67
C ARG A 106 2.00 1.15 18.40
N LEU A 107 1.76 1.73 17.23
CA LEU A 107 2.35 1.30 15.96
C LEU A 107 3.88 1.50 15.93
N ILE A 108 4.36 2.64 16.43
CA ILE A 108 5.81 2.87 16.60
C ILE A 108 6.41 1.80 17.50
N GLN A 109 5.75 1.45 18.59
CA GLN A 109 6.22 0.41 19.51
C GLN A 109 6.18 -0.98 18.86
N ALA A 110 5.18 -1.28 18.03
CA ALA A 110 5.11 -2.54 17.27
C ALA A 110 6.24 -2.63 16.24
N LEU A 111 6.47 -1.57 15.46
CA LEU A 111 7.57 -1.45 14.51
C LEU A 111 8.93 -1.63 15.20
N ARG A 112 9.17 -0.95 16.32
CA ARG A 112 10.40 -1.08 17.12
C ARG A 112 10.61 -2.49 17.67
N ARG A 113 9.53 -3.20 18.01
CA ARG A 113 9.64 -4.57 18.56
C ARG A 113 9.86 -5.62 17.47
N GLN A 114 9.29 -5.43 16.29
CA GLN A 114 9.16 -6.51 15.30
C GLN A 114 9.93 -6.25 14.00
N HIS A 115 10.19 -4.99 13.63
CA HIS A 115 10.65 -4.63 12.28
C HIS A 115 11.87 -3.71 12.25
N LEU A 116 12.18 -3.00 13.33
CA LEU A 116 13.26 -2.02 13.39
C LEU A 116 14.28 -2.40 14.47
N PRO A 117 15.58 -2.18 14.23
CA PRO A 117 16.56 -2.17 15.31
C PRO A 117 16.18 -1.15 16.40
N SER A 118 16.40 -1.48 17.67
CA SER A 118 16.02 -0.62 18.80
C SER A 118 16.69 0.76 18.80
N GLU A 119 17.85 0.85 18.17
CA GLU A 119 18.65 2.07 18.02
C GLU A 119 18.51 2.71 16.63
N ALA A 120 17.53 2.30 15.84
CA ALA A 120 17.36 2.85 14.49
C ALA A 120 16.79 4.28 14.52
N THR A 121 17.32 5.11 13.63
CA THR A 121 16.70 6.36 13.22
C THR A 121 16.05 6.15 11.87
N TRP A 122 14.80 6.56 11.73
CA TRP A 122 13.98 6.30 10.55
C TRP A 122 12.97 7.41 10.31
N ALA A 123 12.54 7.54 9.07
CA ALA A 123 11.54 8.50 8.65
C ALA A 123 10.45 7.79 7.85
N VAL A 124 9.22 8.29 7.97
CA VAL A 124 8.12 7.96 7.06
C VAL A 124 8.02 9.11 6.08
N VAL A 125 8.07 8.77 4.80
CA VAL A 125 8.15 9.73 3.70
C VAL A 125 7.08 9.38 2.67
N TRP A 126 6.38 10.38 2.16
CA TRP A 126 5.60 10.26 0.94
C TRP A 126 6.50 10.47 -0.27
N GLU A 127 6.58 9.48 -1.15
CA GLU A 127 7.24 9.60 -2.43
C GLU A 127 6.23 9.90 -3.53
N ARG A 128 6.47 10.98 -4.26
CA ARG A 128 5.78 11.34 -5.48
C ARG A 128 6.72 11.13 -6.67
N TYR A 129 6.32 10.34 -7.65
CA TYR A 129 7.16 10.07 -8.81
C TYR A 129 6.35 9.66 -10.04
N ASP A 130 6.86 10.01 -11.21
CA ASP A 130 6.48 9.37 -12.47
C ASP A 130 7.29 8.06 -12.59
N PRO A 131 6.63 6.89 -12.75
CA PRO A 131 7.33 5.62 -12.95
C PRO A 131 8.30 5.62 -14.13
N LEU A 132 8.02 6.34 -15.22
CA LEU A 132 8.89 6.46 -16.38
C LEU A 132 10.16 7.25 -16.05
N GLU A 133 10.03 8.37 -15.35
CA GLU A 133 11.17 9.18 -14.92
C GLU A 133 12.03 8.41 -13.91
N ARG A 134 11.40 7.66 -12.99
CA ARG A 134 12.11 6.83 -12.00
C ARG A 134 12.96 5.74 -12.65
N VAL A 135 12.47 5.10 -13.71
CA VAL A 135 13.25 4.12 -14.50
C VAL A 135 14.45 4.79 -15.19
N GLN A 136 14.34 6.08 -15.53
CA GLN A 136 15.43 6.88 -16.08
C GLN A 136 16.40 7.40 -15.01
N GLY A 137 16.18 7.05 -13.73
CA GLY A 137 17.04 7.44 -12.61
C GLY A 137 16.70 8.83 -12.05
N VAL A 138 15.58 9.42 -12.44
CA VAL A 138 15.09 10.64 -11.78
C VAL A 138 14.62 10.25 -10.37
N PRO A 139 15.16 10.88 -9.31
CA PRO A 139 14.76 10.54 -7.95
C PRO A 139 13.31 10.96 -7.70
N PRO A 140 12.56 10.22 -6.85
CA PRO A 140 11.23 10.65 -6.44
C PRO A 140 11.32 11.98 -5.68
N GLU A 141 10.29 12.80 -5.81
CA GLU A 141 10.08 13.91 -4.89
C GLU A 141 9.59 13.33 -3.55
N THR A 142 10.20 13.77 -2.45
CA THR A 142 9.97 13.18 -1.13
C THR A 142 9.44 14.21 -0.15
N PHE A 143 8.44 13.82 0.64
CA PHE A 143 7.87 14.63 1.72
C PHE A 143 7.91 13.86 3.03
N GLU A 144 8.58 14.38 4.04
CA GLU A 144 8.64 13.72 5.34
C GLU A 144 7.28 13.84 6.06
N ALA A 145 6.65 12.70 6.33
CA ALA A 145 5.43 12.60 7.14
C ALA A 145 5.75 12.54 8.64
N GLY A 146 6.94 12.05 8.99
CA GLY A 146 7.42 12.05 10.36
C GLY A 146 8.78 11.36 10.48
N ARG A 147 9.56 11.77 11.48
CA ARG A 147 10.88 11.23 11.77
C ARG A 147 10.95 10.74 13.20
N PHE A 148 11.61 9.61 13.38
CA PHE A 148 11.60 8.82 14.59
C PHE A 148 13.02 8.37 14.91
N GLY A 149 13.44 8.65 16.14
CA GLY A 149 14.73 8.20 16.66
C GLY A 149 14.62 6.93 17.51
N PRO A 150 15.70 6.60 18.24
CA PRO A 150 15.70 5.62 19.32
C PRO A 150 14.60 5.87 20.36
N ALA A 151 14.28 4.85 21.17
CA ALA A 151 13.18 4.90 22.15
C ALA A 151 13.21 6.12 23.09
N ASP A 152 14.41 6.64 23.37
CA ASP A 152 14.65 7.75 24.30
C ASP A 152 14.85 9.11 23.61
N ALA A 153 14.86 9.13 22.27
CA ALA A 153 14.94 10.39 21.53
C ALA A 153 13.55 11.05 21.53
N PRO A 154 13.42 12.32 21.97
CA PRO A 154 12.18 13.06 21.79
C PRO A 154 11.86 13.08 20.29
N VAL A 155 10.63 12.72 19.91
CA VAL A 155 10.17 12.75 18.52
C VAL A 155 10.16 14.21 18.06
N PRO A 156 11.10 14.70 17.23
CA PRO A 156 11.13 16.12 16.89
C PRO A 156 10.27 16.41 15.64
N HIS A 157 9.41 17.42 15.81
CA HIS A 157 8.77 18.30 14.83
C HIS A 157 7.64 17.76 13.93
N ASP A 158 6.41 17.94 14.42
CA ASP A 158 5.37 18.84 13.87
C ASP A 158 5.36 19.06 12.34
N HIS A 159 5.13 18.00 11.57
CA HIS A 159 4.41 18.13 10.30
C HIS A 159 2.96 17.76 10.55
N ARG A 160 2.21 18.72 11.09
CA ARG A 160 0.76 18.62 11.22
C ARG A 160 0.17 18.60 9.80
N LEU A 161 -0.12 17.40 9.30
CA LEU A 161 -1.02 17.21 8.16
C LEU A 161 -2.34 17.90 8.53
N ASP A 162 -2.64 19.02 7.86
CA ASP A 162 -3.75 19.87 8.27
C ASP A 162 -5.07 19.09 8.15
N ARG A 163 -5.78 18.98 9.26
CA ARG A 163 -6.79 17.95 9.58
C ARG A 163 -8.06 18.02 8.72
N GLY A 164 -8.24 19.07 7.92
CA GLY A 164 -9.50 19.37 7.22
C GLY A 164 -9.57 18.89 5.77
N ASP A 165 -8.48 19.01 5.01
CA ASP A 165 -8.60 19.10 3.54
C ASP A 165 -7.70 18.14 2.75
N GLY A 166 -6.97 17.26 3.45
CA GLY A 166 -5.93 16.44 2.82
C GLY A 166 -4.78 17.29 2.26
N VAL A 167 -4.56 18.50 2.76
CA VAL A 167 -3.48 19.37 2.28
C VAL A 167 -2.22 19.10 3.10
N VAL A 168 -1.13 18.70 2.44
CA VAL A 168 0.23 18.74 3.01
C VAL A 168 0.78 20.13 2.68
N VAL A 169 1.01 20.94 3.71
CA VAL A 169 1.68 22.24 3.52
C VAL A 169 3.18 22.01 3.65
N GLY A 170 3.89 22.09 2.53
CA GLY A 170 5.35 22.06 2.51
C GLY A 170 5.96 23.47 2.67
N PRO A 171 7.29 23.56 2.87
CA PRO A 171 8.01 24.84 2.96
C PRO A 171 7.80 25.75 1.74
N ASP A 172 7.48 25.17 0.58
CA ASP A 172 7.41 25.84 -0.72
C ASP A 172 5.97 26.06 -1.22
N GLY A 173 4.94 25.70 -0.44
CA GLY A 173 3.54 25.91 -0.80
C GLY A 173 2.55 24.86 -0.29
N ARG A 174 1.26 25.14 -0.50
CA ARG A 174 0.13 24.25 -0.18
C ARG A 174 0.00 23.17 -1.25
N TRP A 175 0.15 21.90 -0.88
CA TRP A 175 -0.12 20.76 -1.76
C TRP A 175 -1.39 20.06 -1.31
N GLN A 176 -2.42 20.03 -2.15
CA GLN A 176 -3.64 19.28 -1.86
C GLN A 176 -3.41 17.82 -2.28
N LEU A 177 -3.43 16.87 -1.34
CA LEU A 177 -3.59 15.44 -1.63
C LEU A 177 -5.03 15.20 -2.11
N THR A 178 -5.44 15.82 -3.22
CA THR A 178 -6.75 15.61 -3.83
C THR A 178 -6.73 14.37 -4.71
N ALA A 179 -6.29 13.25 -4.15
CA ALA A 179 -6.77 11.96 -4.60
C ALA A 179 -8.11 11.75 -3.90
N ALA A 180 -9.22 12.19 -4.53
CA ALA A 180 -10.55 11.85 -4.05
C ALA A 180 -10.62 10.33 -3.73
N PRO A 181 -11.33 9.92 -2.66
CA PRO A 181 -11.47 8.51 -2.34
C PRO A 181 -11.96 7.76 -3.58
N THR A 182 -11.26 6.69 -3.93
CA THR A 182 -11.50 5.93 -5.18
C THR A 182 -12.59 4.88 -4.97
N GLY A 183 -13.60 5.23 -4.18
CA GLY A 183 -14.65 4.32 -3.78
C GLY A 183 -15.30 4.72 -2.47
N ALA A 184 -16.32 3.97 -2.10
CA ALA A 184 -17.11 4.22 -0.91
C ALA A 184 -17.57 2.91 -0.29
N VAL A 185 -17.57 2.86 1.04
CA VAL A 185 -18.37 1.90 1.79
C VAL A 185 -19.82 2.36 1.66
N THR A 186 -20.72 1.51 1.15
CA THR A 186 -22.13 1.85 0.98
C THR A 186 -22.99 1.39 2.14
N SER A 187 -22.57 0.34 2.85
CA SER A 187 -23.31 -0.17 4.00
C SER A 187 -22.38 -0.88 4.97
N VAL A 188 -22.63 -0.63 6.25
CA VAL A 188 -22.08 -1.37 7.38
C VAL A 188 -23.26 -1.75 8.26
N THR A 189 -23.61 -3.03 8.32
CA THR A 189 -24.78 -3.51 9.06
C THR A 189 -24.46 -4.73 9.91
N PRO A 190 -25.01 -4.84 11.13
CA PRO A 190 -25.00 -6.09 11.86
C PRO A 190 -25.65 -7.22 11.04
N TRP A 191 -25.14 -8.42 11.16
CA TRP A 191 -25.63 -9.59 10.45
C TRP A 191 -25.68 -10.79 11.40
N GLY A 192 -26.87 -11.33 11.66
CA GLY A 192 -27.02 -12.53 12.51
C GLY A 192 -26.39 -12.38 13.91
N ASP A 193 -25.69 -13.43 14.35
CA ASP A 193 -25.12 -13.62 15.70
C ASP A 193 -23.91 -12.70 16.01
N GLY A 194 -24.01 -11.42 15.69
CA GLY A 194 -22.96 -10.43 15.93
C GLY A 194 -21.93 -10.28 14.80
N ASP A 195 -22.17 -10.90 13.64
CA ASP A 195 -21.33 -10.66 12.47
C ASP A 195 -21.53 -9.24 11.94
N LEU A 196 -20.55 -8.78 11.15
CA LEU A 196 -20.61 -7.50 10.47
C LEU A 196 -20.69 -7.70 8.97
N ARG A 197 -21.75 -7.21 8.32
CA ARG A 197 -21.84 -7.15 6.86
C ARG A 197 -21.39 -5.78 6.37
N LEU A 198 -20.39 -5.79 5.51
CA LEU A 198 -19.93 -4.63 4.76
C LEU A 198 -20.27 -4.78 3.27
N SER A 199 -20.65 -3.69 2.63
CA SER A 199 -20.69 -3.56 1.18
C SER A 199 -20.21 -2.20 0.73
N GLY A 200 -19.76 -2.13 -0.51
CA GLY A 200 -19.30 -0.88 -1.11
C GLY A 200 -18.73 -1.11 -2.50
N TRP A 201 -17.97 -0.14 -2.97
CA TRP A 201 -17.20 -0.25 -4.20
C TRP A 201 -15.84 0.42 -4.07
N ALA A 202 -14.88 -0.04 -4.85
CA ALA A 202 -13.54 0.52 -4.94
C ALA A 202 -12.96 0.36 -6.35
N GLY A 203 -12.55 1.46 -6.95
CA GLY A 203 -11.85 1.52 -8.22
C GLY A 203 -11.58 2.96 -8.65
N ASP A 204 -10.58 3.16 -9.50
CA ASP A 204 -10.21 4.48 -10.01
C ASP A 204 -11.26 4.94 -11.05
N PRO A 205 -12.01 6.03 -10.81
CA PRO A 205 -13.02 6.53 -11.73
C PRO A 205 -12.46 6.95 -13.08
N LYS A 206 -11.17 7.32 -13.16
CA LYS A 206 -10.55 7.78 -14.40
C LYS A 206 -10.06 6.62 -15.27
N THR A 207 -9.42 5.64 -14.65
CA THR A 207 -8.73 4.57 -15.38
C THR A 207 -9.50 3.25 -15.41
N GLY A 208 -10.53 3.09 -14.58
CA GLY A 208 -11.22 1.82 -14.37
C GLY A 208 -10.41 0.81 -13.56
N ALA A 209 -9.22 1.19 -13.06
CA ALA A 209 -8.36 0.28 -12.33
C ALA A 209 -9.04 -0.20 -11.03
N LEU A 210 -9.02 -1.51 -10.82
CA LEU A 210 -9.52 -2.12 -9.59
C LEU A 210 -8.36 -2.32 -8.61
N PRO A 211 -8.62 -2.22 -7.29
CA PRO A 211 -7.61 -2.59 -6.31
C PRO A 211 -7.38 -4.10 -6.33
N GLU A 212 -6.15 -4.53 -6.05
CA GLU A 212 -5.80 -5.94 -5.88
C GLU A 212 -6.44 -6.51 -4.60
N ARG A 213 -6.58 -5.65 -3.59
CA ARG A 213 -7.03 -6.04 -2.27
C ARG A 213 -7.69 -4.87 -1.56
N LEU A 214 -8.72 -5.19 -0.78
CA LEU A 214 -9.24 -4.28 0.25
C LEU A 214 -8.89 -4.82 1.62
N VAL A 215 -8.61 -3.92 2.55
CA VAL A 215 -8.37 -4.25 3.95
C VAL A 215 -9.36 -3.46 4.80
N LEU A 216 -10.17 -4.17 5.58
CA LEU A 216 -11.04 -3.58 6.58
C LEU A 216 -10.26 -3.46 7.89
N PHE A 217 -10.28 -2.26 8.44
CA PHE A 217 -9.71 -1.92 9.72
C PHE A 217 -10.81 -1.59 10.74
N SER A 218 -10.53 -1.89 12.01
CA SER A 218 -11.22 -1.30 13.15
C SER A 218 -10.18 -0.58 14.00
N GLY A 219 -10.26 0.75 14.02
CA GLY A 219 -9.10 1.60 14.31
C GLY A 219 -8.00 1.34 13.28
N THR A 220 -6.87 0.82 13.72
CA THR A 220 -5.70 0.46 12.89
C THR A 220 -5.45 -1.03 12.82
N ARG A 221 -6.26 -1.85 13.51
CA ARG A 221 -6.14 -3.30 13.43
C ARG A 221 -6.81 -3.78 12.14
N PRO A 222 -6.09 -4.45 11.24
CA PRO A 222 -6.72 -5.13 10.12
C PRO A 222 -7.56 -6.29 10.67
N ILE A 223 -8.84 -6.32 10.33
CA ILE A 223 -9.80 -7.34 10.81
C ILE A 223 -10.32 -8.23 9.69
N ALA A 224 -10.26 -7.79 8.43
CA ALA A 224 -10.61 -8.62 7.29
C ALA A 224 -9.97 -8.16 5.98
N TYR A 225 -9.72 -9.11 5.09
CA TYR A 225 -9.44 -8.83 3.69
C TYR A 225 -10.72 -9.00 2.86
N LEU A 226 -11.01 -8.02 2.00
CA LEU A 226 -12.18 -8.04 1.14
C LEU A 226 -11.73 -8.24 -0.31
N GLY A 227 -12.45 -9.09 -1.03
CA GLY A 227 -12.28 -9.24 -2.47
C GLY A 227 -13.09 -8.18 -3.21
N VAL A 228 -12.50 -7.63 -4.26
CA VAL A 228 -13.22 -6.83 -5.27
C VAL A 228 -13.58 -7.73 -6.44
N GLY A 229 -14.66 -7.43 -7.14
CA GLY A 229 -15.14 -8.23 -8.26
C GLY A 229 -16.63 -8.54 -8.22
N ALA A 230 -17.35 -8.05 -7.20
CA ALA A 230 -18.81 -8.09 -7.16
C ALA A 230 -19.39 -7.00 -8.06
N ASN A 231 -20.71 -7.04 -8.24
CA ASN A 231 -21.42 -6.04 -9.05
C ASN A 231 -21.18 -4.63 -8.51
N GLY A 232 -20.54 -3.80 -9.33
CA GLY A 232 -20.20 -2.40 -9.09
C GLY A 232 -21.13 -1.42 -9.79
N ALA A 233 -22.40 -1.75 -10.04
CA ALA A 233 -23.36 -0.84 -10.66
C ALA A 233 -23.40 0.54 -9.99
N VAL A 234 -23.30 0.59 -8.65
CA VAL A 234 -23.19 1.85 -7.89
C VAL A 234 -21.94 2.65 -8.26
N ALA A 235 -20.81 1.99 -8.53
CA ALA A 235 -19.58 2.64 -8.99
C ALA A 235 -19.76 3.22 -10.40
N VAL A 236 -20.37 2.46 -11.31
CA VAL A 236 -20.66 2.91 -12.68
C VAL A 236 -21.59 4.11 -12.65
N GLU A 237 -22.65 4.07 -11.84
CA GLU A 237 -23.59 5.18 -11.66
C GLU A 237 -22.91 6.42 -11.05
N ALA A 238 -22.08 6.24 -10.02
CA ALA A 238 -21.42 7.35 -9.33
C ALA A 238 -20.32 8.03 -10.17
N THR A 239 -19.70 7.30 -11.10
CA THR A 239 -18.50 7.77 -11.81
C THR A 239 -18.71 7.96 -13.31
N GLY A 240 -19.74 7.34 -13.89
CA GLY A 240 -19.95 7.24 -15.33
C GLY A 240 -18.98 6.30 -16.05
N ASN A 241 -18.11 5.57 -15.32
CA ASN A 241 -17.12 4.69 -15.92
C ASN A 241 -17.60 3.22 -15.95
N PRO A 242 -17.89 2.63 -17.13
CA PRO A 242 -18.38 1.26 -17.23
C PRO A 242 -17.35 0.19 -16.83
N ASP A 243 -16.05 0.50 -16.87
CA ASP A 243 -14.99 -0.44 -16.48
C ASP A 243 -15.05 -0.79 -14.97
N LEU A 244 -15.80 0.01 -14.19
CA LEU A 244 -16.07 -0.23 -12.78
C LEU A 244 -17.26 -1.17 -12.50
N GLU A 245 -17.80 -1.87 -13.51
CA GLU A 245 -18.90 -2.83 -13.33
C GLU A 245 -18.56 -3.95 -12.33
N ARG A 246 -17.27 -4.21 -12.09
CA ARG A 246 -16.74 -5.19 -11.13
C ARG A 246 -16.10 -4.58 -9.89
N ALA A 247 -16.25 -3.26 -9.70
CA ALA A 247 -15.66 -2.55 -8.57
C ALA A 247 -16.38 -2.80 -7.24
N GLY A 248 -17.49 -3.54 -7.23
CA GLY A 248 -18.25 -3.83 -6.02
C GLY A 248 -17.54 -4.81 -5.09
N PHE A 249 -17.85 -4.70 -3.80
CA PHE A 249 -17.52 -5.71 -2.81
C PHE A 249 -18.68 -5.93 -1.82
N THR A 250 -18.76 -7.14 -1.28
CA THR A 250 -19.62 -7.48 -0.15
C THR A 250 -18.94 -8.55 0.68
N ARG A 251 -18.89 -8.36 1.99
CA ARG A 251 -18.27 -9.29 2.92
C ARG A 251 -19.07 -9.37 4.21
N VAL A 252 -19.19 -10.59 4.74
CA VAL A 252 -19.59 -10.82 6.13
C VAL A 252 -18.31 -11.15 6.90
N VAL A 253 -18.07 -10.40 7.97
CA VAL A 253 -16.96 -10.60 8.90
C VAL A 253 -17.52 -11.30 10.13
N PRO A 254 -17.14 -12.56 10.38
CA PRO A 254 -17.63 -13.31 11.54
C PRO A 254 -17.32 -12.61 12.85
N ALA A 255 -18.23 -12.72 13.82
CA ALA A 255 -18.08 -12.13 15.15
C ALA A 255 -16.75 -12.54 15.82
N GLU A 256 -16.26 -13.77 15.63
CA GLU A 256 -14.98 -14.21 16.20
C GLU A 256 -13.73 -13.48 15.66
N HIS A 257 -13.85 -12.82 14.51
CA HIS A 257 -12.78 -12.00 13.93
C HIS A 257 -12.87 -10.52 14.32
N LEU A 258 -13.99 -10.11 14.92
CA LEU A 258 -14.17 -8.75 15.40
C LEU A 258 -13.48 -8.57 16.75
N PRO A 259 -12.88 -7.40 17.02
CA PRO A 259 -12.42 -7.07 18.36
C PRO A 259 -13.62 -6.98 19.32
N ALA A 260 -13.36 -7.19 20.62
CA ALA A 260 -14.39 -7.08 21.66
C ALA A 260 -15.06 -5.70 21.70
N GLU A 261 -14.30 -4.66 21.31
CA GLU A 261 -14.80 -3.30 21.09
C GLU A 261 -14.42 -2.86 19.67
N LEU A 262 -15.41 -2.49 18.87
CA LEU A 262 -15.18 -1.95 17.54
C LEU A 262 -14.78 -0.48 17.63
N GLY A 263 -13.57 -0.16 17.17
CA GLY A 263 -13.18 1.20 16.85
C GLY A 263 -13.77 1.67 15.51
N THR A 264 -13.44 2.90 15.10
CA THR A 264 -13.81 3.47 13.80
C THR A 264 -13.45 2.51 12.67
N LEU A 265 -14.42 2.20 11.81
CA LEU A 265 -14.20 1.32 10.68
C LEU A 265 -13.66 2.10 9.49
N ALA A 266 -12.58 1.61 8.91
CA ALA A 266 -11.99 2.15 7.69
C ALA A 266 -11.75 1.02 6.68
N VAL A 267 -11.98 1.29 5.40
CA VAL A 267 -11.64 0.35 4.33
C VAL A 267 -10.57 0.99 3.48
N VAL A 268 -9.43 0.31 3.33
CA VAL A 268 -8.32 0.77 2.51
C VAL A 268 -8.20 -0.12 1.28
N ALA A 269 -8.19 0.51 0.12
CA ALA A 269 -7.94 -0.11 -1.16
C ALA A 269 -6.44 -0.08 -1.49
N LEU A 270 -5.88 -1.25 -1.81
CA LEU A 270 -4.50 -1.41 -2.24
C LEU A 270 -4.49 -1.75 -3.74
N TYR A 271 -3.85 -0.90 -4.53
CA TYR A 271 -3.82 -1.00 -5.98
C TYR A 271 -2.57 -1.71 -6.50
N PRO A 272 -2.60 -2.28 -7.73
CA PRO A 272 -1.44 -2.93 -8.34
C PRO A 272 -0.22 -2.02 -8.49
N ASP A 273 -0.45 -0.71 -8.52
CA ASP A 273 0.59 0.30 -8.59
C ASP A 273 1.29 0.58 -7.25
N GLY A 274 0.90 -0.13 -6.18
CA GLY A 274 1.42 0.02 -4.82
C GLY A 274 0.83 1.20 -4.05
N THR A 275 -0.14 1.92 -4.63
CA THR A 275 -0.85 2.99 -3.93
C THR A 275 -1.92 2.43 -3.01
N ALA A 276 -2.17 3.16 -1.92
CA ALA A 276 -3.21 2.85 -0.96
C ALA A 276 -4.17 4.05 -0.87
N ARG A 277 -5.48 3.78 -0.89
CA ARG A 277 -6.51 4.82 -0.77
C ARG A 277 -7.60 4.37 0.18
N GLU A 278 -7.91 5.19 1.18
CA GLU A 278 -9.07 4.97 2.03
C GLU A 278 -10.36 5.23 1.24
N LEU A 279 -11.35 4.38 1.44
CA LEU A 279 -12.68 4.55 0.85
C LEU A 279 -13.48 5.54 1.69
N ALA A 280 -14.34 6.32 1.04
CA ALA A 280 -15.26 7.18 1.77
C ALA A 280 -16.13 6.31 2.70
N PRO A 281 -16.36 6.74 3.96
CA PRO A 281 -17.27 6.04 4.85
C PRO A 281 -18.70 6.07 4.27
N ALA A 282 -19.53 5.14 4.70
CA ALA A 282 -20.95 5.18 4.37
C ALA A 282 -21.55 6.49 4.90
N ALA A 283 -22.26 7.20 4.02
CA ALA A 283 -23.09 8.31 4.48
C ALA A 283 -24.11 7.76 5.51
N PRO A 284 -24.33 8.47 6.62
CA PRO A 284 -25.25 8.05 7.68
C PRO A 284 -26.70 7.92 7.20
#